data_AF-A0A2N8LY96-F1
#
_entry.id   AF-A0A2N8LY96-F1
#
_cell.length_a   1.000
_cell.length_b   1.000
_cell.length_c   1.000
_cell.angle_alpha   90.00
_cell.angle_beta   90.00
_cell.angle_gamma   90.00
#
_symmetry.space_group_name_H-M   'P 1'
#
loop_
_entity.id
_entity.type
_entity.pdbx_description
1 polymer ?
#
loop_
_entity_poly.entity_id
_entity_poly.type
_entity_poly.pdbx_seq_one_letter_code
_entity_poly.pdbx_strand_id
1 'polypeptide(L)'
;MLPHVLEYSAPACIERLAELARVSGLEQGGETDEALAGKFIKRVRELKQELGIPEKLDALRSEDVPDIARAALQEAHFSYAVPRYMNQTVCEALLKKMQA
;
A
#
# COMPACT_ATOMS: atom_id res chain seq x y z
N MET A 1 3.96 -3.50 4.52
CA MET A 1 3.08 -3.67 3.35
C MET A 1 2.27 -2.44 3.00
N LEU A 2 1.34 -2.02 3.86
CA LEU A 2 0.26 -1.10 3.50
C LEU A 2 0.68 0.13 2.68
N PRO A 3 1.72 0.92 3.02
CA PRO A 3 2.12 2.07 2.21
C PRO A 3 2.39 1.74 0.74
N HIS A 4 3.04 0.61 0.45
CA HIS A 4 3.36 0.21 -0.93
C HIS A 4 2.13 -0.20 -1.73
N VAL A 5 1.13 -0.78 -1.08
CA VAL A 5 -0.15 -1.12 -1.73
C VAL A 5 -0.92 0.16 -2.02
N LEU A 6 -0.97 1.10 -1.07
CA LEU A 6 -1.62 2.41 -1.28
C LEU A 6 -0.95 3.20 -2.42
N GLU A 7 0.38 3.22 -2.48
CA GLU A 7 1.14 3.83 -3.59
C GLU A 7 0.77 3.20 -4.95
N TYR A 8 0.66 1.87 -5.00
CA TYR A 8 0.27 1.17 -6.22
C TYR A 8 -1.18 1.49 -6.63
N SER A 9 -2.10 1.46 -5.67
CA SER A 9 -3.53 1.68 -5.92
C SER A 9 -3.88 3.15 -6.17
N ALA A 10 -3.06 4.10 -5.70
CA ALA A 10 -3.36 5.52 -5.72
C ALA A 10 -3.91 6.04 -7.06
N PRO A 11 -3.34 5.73 -8.24
CA PRO A 11 -3.87 6.24 -9.52
C PRO A 11 -5.32 5.84 -9.81
N ALA A 12 -5.85 4.81 -9.14
CA ALA A 12 -7.23 4.34 -9.31
C ALA A 12 -8.16 4.76 -8.16
N CYS A 13 -7.66 5.43 -7.12
CA CYS A 13 -8.46 5.82 -5.96
C CYS A 13 -7.99 7.11 -5.26
N ILE A 14 -7.44 8.07 -6.02
CA ILE A 14 -6.91 9.34 -5.50
C ILE A 14 -7.93 10.05 -4.60
N GLU A 15 -9.16 10.25 -5.07
CA GLU A 15 -10.24 10.94 -4.33
C GLU A 15 -10.50 10.29 -2.96
N ARG A 16 -10.54 8.95 -2.91
CA ARG A 16 -10.75 8.20 -1.66
C ARG A 16 -9.57 8.33 -0.70
N LEU A 17 -8.34 8.37 -1.22
CA LEU A 17 -7.15 8.61 -0.40
C LEU A 17 -7.09 10.05 0.11
N ALA A 18 -7.55 11.01 -0.70
CA ALA A 18 -7.68 12.41 -0.30
C ALA A 18 -8.72 12.57 0.81
N GLU A 19 -9.88 11.91 0.70
CA GLU A 19 -10.88 11.85 1.77
C GLU A 19 -10.28 11.30 3.07
N LEU A 20 -9.51 10.21 2.99
CA LEU A 20 -8.79 9.66 4.15
C LEU A 20 -7.81 10.68 4.76
N ALA A 21 -7.13 11.49 3.94
CA ALA A 21 -6.26 12.56 4.43
C ALA A 21 -7.05 13.63 5.21
N ARG A 22 -8.21 14.04 4.69
CA ARG A 22 -9.09 15.05 5.31
C ARG A 22 -9.61 14.59 6.66
N VAL A 23 -10.20 13.39 6.72
CA VAL A 23 -10.73 12.84 7.99
C VAL A 23 -9.62 12.51 8.99
N SER A 24 -8.38 12.36 8.52
CA SER A 24 -7.19 12.22 9.36
C SER A 24 -6.59 13.56 9.81
N GLY A 25 -7.20 14.71 9.46
CA GLY A 25 -6.74 16.04 9.86
C GLY A 25 -5.46 16.50 9.17
N LEU A 26 -5.14 15.98 7.98
CA LEU A 26 -3.90 16.29 7.25
C LEU A 26 -4.06 17.46 6.25
N GLU A 27 -5.29 17.85 5.96
CA GLU A 27 -5.63 18.99 5.10
C GLU A 27 -5.36 20.30 5.83
N GLN A 28 -4.64 21.22 5.17
CA GLN A 28 -4.28 22.53 5.70
C GLN A 28 -4.88 23.68 4.88
N GLY A 29 -5.57 23.36 3.79
CA GLY A 29 -6.26 24.29 2.91
C GLY A 29 -5.53 24.46 1.57
N GLY A 30 -6.27 24.31 0.47
CA GLY A 30 -5.80 24.58 -0.88
C GLY A 30 -4.99 23.47 -1.54
N GLU A 31 -4.81 22.31 -0.89
CA GLU A 31 -4.18 21.15 -1.52
C GLU A 31 -5.11 20.45 -2.52
N THR A 32 -4.53 19.90 -3.59
CA THR A 32 -5.28 19.01 -4.51
C THR A 32 -5.47 17.62 -3.91
N ASP A 33 -6.39 16.84 -4.48
CA ASP A 33 -6.61 15.46 -4.05
C ASP A 33 -5.36 14.59 -4.22
N GLU A 34 -4.53 14.83 -5.25
CA GLU A 34 -3.25 14.14 -5.43
C GLU A 34 -2.29 14.45 -4.27
N ALA A 35 -2.20 15.72 -3.87
CA ALA A 35 -1.36 16.14 -2.77
C ALA A 35 -1.85 15.56 -1.43
N LEU A 36 -3.17 15.54 -1.20
CA LEU A 36 -3.79 14.95 -0.01
C LEU A 36 -3.60 13.43 0.03
N ALA A 37 -3.79 12.72 -1.07
CA ALA A 37 -3.52 11.29 -1.17
C ALA A 37 -2.05 10.97 -0.84
N GLY A 38 -1.13 11.78 -1.37
CA GLY A 38 0.30 11.69 -1.04
C GLY A 38 0.59 11.92 0.45
N LYS A 39 -0.03 12.94 1.07
CA LYS A 39 0.06 13.21 2.51
C LYS A 39 -0.44 12.03 3.35
N PHE A 40 -1.56 11.43 2.97
CA PHE A 40 -2.12 10.28 3.67
C PHE A 40 -1.15 9.09 3.64
N ILE A 41 -0.63 8.72 2.45
CA ILE A 41 0.33 7.62 2.30
C ILE A 41 1.60 7.89 3.14
N LYS A 42 2.10 9.13 3.14
CA LYS A 42 3.24 9.54 3.96
C LYS A 42 2.94 9.36 5.45
N ARG A 43 1.78 9.82 5.92
CA ARG A 43 1.36 9.69 7.32
C ARG A 43 1.27 8.22 7.75
N VAL A 44 0.77 7.33 6.88
CA VAL A 44 0.75 5.87 7.16
C VAL A 44 2.16 5.31 7.32
N ARG A 45 3.13 5.78 6.52
CA ARG A 45 4.54 5.37 6.65
C ARG A 45 5.16 5.87 7.97
N GLU A 46 4.90 7.12 8.34
CA GLU A 46 5.35 7.71 9.61
C GLU A 46 4.73 6.97 10.80
N LEU A 47 3.42 6.70 10.77
CA LEU A 47 2.72 5.97 11.83
C LEU A 47 3.30 4.57 12.02
N LYS A 48 3.63 3.88 10.92
CA LYS A 48 4.30 2.58 10.98
C LYS A 48 5.62 2.64 11.75
N GLN A 49 6.41 3.69 11.53
CA GLN A 49 7.69 3.91 12.23
C GLN A 49 7.47 4.29 13.70
N GLU A 50 6.51 5.17 14.01
CA GLU A 50 6.12 5.55 15.37
C GLU A 50 5.72 4.33 16.21
N LEU A 51 5.02 3.36 15.60
CA LEU A 51 4.60 2.11 16.24
C LEU A 51 5.71 1.05 16.32
N GLY A 52 6.91 1.33 15.82
CA GLY A 52 8.02 0.38 15.82
C GLY A 52 7.79 -0.82 14.90
N ILE A 53 6.92 -0.71 13.90
CA ILE A 53 6.66 -1.80 12.95
C ILE A 53 7.81 -1.83 11.92
N PRO A 54 8.55 -2.95 11.78
CA PRO A 54 9.72 -3.03 10.90
C PRO A 54 9.42 -2.69 9.43
N GLU A 55 10.35 -2.00 8.77
CA GLU A 55 10.23 -1.68 7.35
C GLU A 55 10.35 -2.92 6.46
N LYS A 56 11.28 -3.80 6.82
CA LYS A 56 11.59 -5.06 6.15
C LYS A 56 11.25 -6.25 7.03
N LEU A 57 11.15 -7.43 6.41
CA LEU A 57 10.83 -8.68 7.07
C LEU A 57 11.92 -9.72 6.77
N ASP A 58 12.77 -10.01 7.75
CA ASP A 58 13.84 -11.02 7.63
C ASP A 58 13.30 -12.42 7.31
N ALA A 59 12.07 -12.71 7.76
CA ALA A 59 11.41 -13.97 7.51
C ALA A 59 10.91 -14.13 6.06
N LEU A 60 10.91 -13.06 5.24
CA LEU A 60 10.43 -13.11 3.86
C LEU A 60 11.53 -13.61 2.92
N ARG A 61 11.60 -14.93 2.73
CA ARG A 61 12.60 -15.55 1.87
C ARG A 61 12.24 -15.39 0.40
N SER A 62 13.26 -15.23 -0.44
CA SER A 62 13.07 -15.09 -1.89
C SER A 62 12.41 -16.29 -2.55
N GLU A 63 12.63 -17.49 -2.02
CA GLU A 63 11.99 -18.74 -2.49
C GLU A 63 10.48 -18.78 -2.24
N ASP A 64 9.98 -18.10 -1.20
CA ASP A 64 8.57 -18.10 -0.82
C ASP A 64 7.75 -17.06 -1.61
N VAL A 65 8.41 -16.02 -2.18
CA VAL A 65 7.75 -14.89 -2.84
C VAL A 65 6.78 -15.30 -3.96
N PRO A 66 7.11 -16.24 -4.86
CA PRO A 66 6.20 -16.64 -5.93
C PRO A 66 4.90 -17.26 -5.41
N ASP A 67 4.97 -18.10 -4.38
CA ASP A 67 3.81 -18.79 -3.83
C ASP A 67 2.96 -17.86 -2.95
N ILE A 68 3.60 -16.97 -2.16
CA ILE A 68 2.88 -15.92 -1.42
C ILE A 68 2.12 -15.00 -2.36
N ALA A 69 2.75 -14.56 -3.45
CA ALA A 69 2.10 -13.71 -4.45
C ALA A 69 0.90 -14.42 -5.11
N ARG A 70 1.05 -15.71 -5.46
CA ARG A 70 -0.05 -16.49 -6.04
C ARG A 70 -1.23 -16.60 -5.09
N ALA A 71 -0.97 -16.91 -3.82
CA ALA A 71 -2.00 -17.02 -2.79
C ALA A 71 -2.72 -15.67 -2.57
N ALA A 72 -1.97 -14.57 -2.46
CA ALA A 72 -2.56 -13.23 -2.30
C ALA A 72 -3.45 -12.82 -3.48
N LEU A 73 -3.05 -13.17 -4.72
CA LEU A 73 -3.86 -12.90 -5.92
C LEU A 73 -5.11 -13.78 -5.98
N GLN A 74 -5.02 -15.06 -5.58
CA GLN A 74 -6.20 -15.92 -5.46
C GLN A 74 -7.19 -15.40 -4.41
N GLU A 75 -6.71 -14.88 -3.29
CA GLU A 75 -7.60 -14.25 -2.32
C GLU A 75 -8.24 -12.98 -2.92
N ALA A 76 -7.43 -12.03 -3.38
CA ALA A 76 -7.90 -10.72 -3.82
C ALA A 76 -8.76 -10.76 -5.09
N HIS A 77 -8.58 -11.71 -6.00
CA HIS A 77 -9.38 -11.79 -7.22
C HIS A 77 -10.74 -12.45 -7.03
N PHE A 78 -10.91 -13.22 -5.94
CA PHE A 78 -12.12 -14.00 -5.72
C PHE A 78 -12.93 -13.54 -4.50
N SER A 79 -12.30 -12.96 -3.48
CA SER A 79 -12.96 -12.66 -2.20
C SER A 79 -13.43 -11.22 -2.03
N TYR A 80 -12.85 -10.24 -2.72
CA TYR A 80 -13.27 -8.83 -2.64
C TYR A 80 -12.78 -7.98 -3.82
N ALA A 81 -13.43 -6.84 -4.07
CA ALA A 81 -12.99 -5.89 -5.09
C ALA A 81 -11.84 -4.99 -4.58
N VAL A 82 -10.83 -4.77 -5.41
CA VAL A 82 -9.73 -3.82 -5.14
C VAL A 82 -9.74 -2.65 -6.13
N PRO A 83 -9.23 -1.46 -5.76
CA PRO A 83 -9.21 -0.31 -6.67
C PRO A 83 -8.35 -0.54 -7.93
N ARG A 84 -7.29 -1.34 -7.81
CA ARG A 84 -6.37 -1.65 -8.89
C ARG A 84 -5.87 -3.08 -8.74
N TYR A 85 -6.18 -3.93 -9.71
CA TYR A 85 -5.78 -5.33 -9.71
C TYR A 85 -4.31 -5.50 -10.09
N MET A 86 -3.61 -6.37 -9.35
CA MET A 86 -2.23 -6.75 -9.63
C MET A 86 -2.18 -8.03 -10.46
N ASN A 87 -1.09 -8.20 -11.21
CA ASN A 87 -0.71 -9.52 -11.70
C ASN A 87 0.42 -10.10 -10.83
N GLN A 88 0.83 -11.34 -11.11
CA GLN A 88 1.88 -12.05 -10.40
C GLN A 88 3.16 -11.20 -10.25
N THR A 89 3.69 -10.70 -11.37
CA THR A 89 4.94 -9.93 -11.40
C THR A 89 4.86 -8.66 -10.54
N VAL A 90 3.74 -7.94 -10.60
CA VAL A 90 3.53 -6.74 -9.79
C VAL A 90 3.46 -7.08 -8.30
N CYS A 91 2.73 -8.13 -7.93
CA CYS A 91 2.60 -8.57 -6.54
C CYS A 91 3.98 -8.98 -5.97
N GLU A 92 4.75 -9.77 -6.72
CA GLU A 92 6.12 -10.15 -6.34
C GLU A 92 7.04 -8.95 -6.18
N ALA A 93 6.97 -7.97 -7.10
CA ALA A 93 7.76 -6.75 -7.01
C ALA A 93 7.43 -5.94 -5.74
N LEU A 94 6.17 -5.92 -5.32
CA LEU A 94 5.77 -5.29 -4.05
C LEU A 94 6.28 -6.06 -2.83
N LEU A 95 6.20 -7.39 -2.83
CA LEU A 95 6.75 -8.23 -1.77
C LEU A 95 8.26 -8.02 -1.61
N LYS A 96 9.00 -7.96 -2.72
CA LYS A 96 10.45 -7.70 -2.74
C LYS A 96 10.83 -6.35 -2.12
N LYS A 97 9.95 -5.34 -2.14
CA LYS A 97 10.20 -4.07 -1.43
C LYS A 97 10.32 -4.25 0.08
N MET A 98 9.79 -5.32 0.66
CA MET A 98 9.85 -5.61 2.09
C MET A 98 10.90 -6.66 2.47
N GLN A 99 11.65 -7.22 1.54
CA GLN A 99 12.75 -8.12 1.89
C GLN A 99 13.87 -7.33 2.55
N ALA A 100 14.45 -7.92 3.60
CA ALA A 100 15.61 -7.39 4.31
C ALA A 100 16.89 -7.61 3.51
#